data_AF-A0A939DSS0-F1
#
_entry.id   AF-A0A939DSS0-F1
#
_cell.length_a   1.000
_cell.length_b   1.000
_cell.length_c   1.000
_cell.angle_alpha   90.00
_cell.angle_beta   90.00
_cell.angle_gamma   90.00
#
_symmetry.space_group_name_H-M   'P 1'
#
loop_
_entity.id
_entity.type
_entity.pdbx_description
1 polymer ?
#
loop_
_entity_poly.entity_id
_entity_poly.type
_entity_poly.pdbx_seq_one_letter_code
_entity_poly.pdbx_strand_id
1 'polypeptide(L)'
;PGVLNKGSIMSWITFTRFSLPLSLTLAFTAQAQQWQSQANLTLASDYQFRGISQTDQGPAIQGGIDISHTQGWYLGVWGSNIEFGQGSMELDWYAGWSGTWEN
;
A
#
# COMPACT_ATOMS: atom_id res chain seq x y z
N PRO A 1 -40.45 -31.08 8.16
CA PRO A 1 -40.56 -29.68 8.62
C PRO A 1 -39.58 -29.43 9.80
N GLY A 2 -38.31 -29.05 9.56
CA GLY A 2 -37.86 -27.65 9.37
C GLY A 2 -38.06 -26.86 10.68
N VAL A 3 -37.08 -26.36 11.44
CA VAL A 3 -35.87 -25.59 11.09
C VAL A 3 -34.84 -25.72 12.23
N LEU A 4 -33.60 -26.12 11.92
CA LEU A 4 -32.44 -25.99 12.82
C LEU A 4 -31.77 -24.63 12.55
N ASN A 5 -31.62 -23.84 13.62
CA ASN A 5 -31.09 -22.48 13.61
C ASN A 5 -29.58 -22.50 13.28
N LYS A 6 -29.21 -21.88 12.15
CA LYS A 6 -27.85 -21.88 11.61
C LYS A 6 -27.10 -20.65 12.17
N GLY A 7 -26.30 -20.86 13.21
CA GLY A 7 -25.56 -19.79 13.88
C GLY A 7 -24.25 -20.27 14.51
N SER A 8 -23.50 -21.12 13.81
CA SER A 8 -22.15 -21.51 14.24
C SER A 8 -21.17 -20.36 13.94
N ILE A 9 -21.00 -19.45 14.89
CA ILE A 9 -19.89 -18.48 14.88
C ILE A 9 -18.64 -19.17 15.43
N MET A 10 -17.90 -19.80 14.53
CA MET A 10 -16.55 -20.32 14.78
C MET A 10 -15.61 -19.12 14.95
N SER A 11 -15.14 -18.89 16.18
CA SER A 11 -14.13 -17.89 16.50
C SER A 11 -12.77 -18.34 15.95
N TRP A 12 -12.27 -17.66 14.92
CA TRP A 12 -10.90 -17.83 14.45
C TRP A 12 -9.99 -16.89 15.24
N ILE A 13 -9.17 -17.46 16.12
CA ILE A 13 -8.06 -16.74 16.76
C ILE A 13 -7.01 -16.52 15.68
N THR A 14 -6.95 -15.31 15.11
CA THR A 14 -5.86 -14.89 14.22
C THR A 14 -4.62 -14.64 15.08
N PHE A 15 -3.60 -15.48 14.96
CA PHE A 15 -2.25 -15.15 15.41
C PHE A 15 -1.66 -14.14 14.43
N THR A 16 -1.85 -12.85 14.68
CA THR A 16 -1.17 -11.78 13.93
C THR A 16 0.32 -11.80 14.30
N ARG A 17 1.15 -12.44 13.47
CA ARG A 17 2.61 -12.30 13.57
C ARG A 17 2.95 -10.86 13.22
N PHE A 18 3.36 -10.09 14.21
CA PHE A 18 3.82 -8.71 14.06
C PHE A 18 5.21 -8.74 13.38
N SER A 19 5.27 -8.56 12.07
CA SER A 19 6.50 -8.10 11.41
C SER A 19 6.48 -6.58 11.48
N LEU A 20 7.52 -5.98 12.06
CA LEU A 20 7.69 -4.53 12.11
C LEU A 20 8.48 -4.12 10.85
N PRO A 21 7.83 -3.66 9.76
CA PRO A 21 8.58 -3.08 8.65
C PRO A 21 9.24 -1.78 9.14
N LEU A 22 10.57 -1.69 9.01
CA LEU A 22 11.27 -0.43 9.22
C LEU A 22 11.08 0.41 7.95
N SER A 23 10.09 1.29 7.98
CA SER A 23 9.82 2.23 6.88
C SER A 23 10.53 3.55 7.18
N LEU A 24 11.37 4.04 6.26
CA LEU A 24 12.04 5.34 6.39
C LEU A 24 11.47 6.30 5.35
N THR A 25 10.66 7.25 5.81
CA THR A 25 10.15 8.34 4.96
C THR A 25 11.13 9.51 5.00
N LEU A 26 11.79 9.79 3.87
CA LEU A 26 12.59 10.99 3.68
C LEU A 26 11.70 12.08 3.07
N ALA A 27 11.19 12.99 3.89
CA ALA A 27 10.42 14.13 3.41
C ALA A 27 11.37 15.29 3.04
N PHE A 28 11.49 15.59 1.75
CA PHE A 28 12.09 16.83 1.27
C PHE A 28 10.97 17.79 0.87
N THR A 29 10.76 18.87 1.63
CA THR A 29 9.81 19.93 1.25
C THR A 29 10.56 21.09 0.62
N ALA A 30 10.48 21.27 -0.69
CA ALA A 30 10.86 22.52 -1.35
C ALA A 30 9.73 23.56 -1.15
N GLN A 31 10.06 24.77 -0.69
CA GLN A 31 9.07 25.84 -0.49
C GLN A 31 8.51 26.37 -1.84
N ALA A 32 7.19 26.59 -1.86
CA ALA A 32 6.40 27.32 -2.86
C ALA A 32 6.63 26.95 -4.33
N GLN A 33 6.47 25.67 -4.67
CA GLN A 33 6.31 25.24 -6.06
C GLN A 33 4.89 24.71 -6.26
N GLN A 34 4.26 25.09 -7.38
CA GLN A 34 2.89 24.64 -7.75
C GLN A 34 2.77 23.11 -7.71
N TRP A 35 3.90 22.42 -7.92
CA TRP A 35 4.08 20.97 -7.84
C TRP A 35 4.96 20.59 -6.64
N GLN A 36 4.47 19.67 -5.82
CA GLN A 36 5.18 19.04 -4.72
C GLN A 36 5.45 17.56 -5.08
N SER A 37 6.61 17.03 -4.69
CA SER A 37 6.93 15.62 -4.84
C SER A 37 7.25 14.97 -3.49
N GLN A 38 6.86 13.71 -3.33
CA GLN A 38 7.11 12.91 -2.15
C GLN A 38 7.61 11.54 -2.60
N ALA A 39 8.53 10.93 -1.86
CA ALA A 39 9.03 9.60 -2.17
C ALA A 39 9.19 8.79 -0.88
N ASN A 40 9.00 7.48 -0.99
CA ASN A 40 9.16 6.56 0.12
C ASN A 40 9.91 5.30 -0.32
N LEU A 41 10.65 4.71 0.63
CA LEU A 41 11.35 3.45 0.47
C LEU A 41 11.18 2.63 1.75
N THR A 42 10.86 1.35 1.58
CA THR A 42 10.64 0.39 2.64
C THR A 42 11.41 -0.88 2.37
N LEU A 43 12.13 -1.35 3.39
CA LEU A 43 12.75 -2.67 3.42
C LEU A 43 11.97 -3.53 4.41
N ALA A 44 11.44 -4.66 3.94
CA ALA A 44 10.67 -5.58 4.74
C ALA A 44 11.19 -7.00 4.60
N SER A 45 10.95 -7.82 5.63
CA SER A 45 11.29 -9.24 5.60
C SER A 45 10.31 -10.07 4.76
N ASP A 46 9.10 -9.55 4.56
CA ASP A 46 7.99 -10.17 3.84
C ASP A 46 7.01 -9.06 3.42
N TYR A 47 6.55 -9.06 2.18
CA TYR A 47 5.47 -8.18 1.73
C TYR A 47 4.14 -8.92 1.83
N GLN A 48 3.31 -8.55 2.81
CA GLN A 48 1.98 -9.13 2.97
C GLN A 48 0.88 -8.21 2.47
N PHE A 49 0.14 -8.65 1.46
CA PHE A 49 -1.08 -7.99 1.01
C PHE A 49 -2.30 -8.72 1.56
N ARG A 50 -3.10 -8.04 2.40
CA ARG A 50 -4.32 -8.59 3.03
C ARG A 50 -4.10 -9.93 3.76
N GLY A 51 -2.91 -10.14 4.33
CA GLY A 51 -2.54 -11.36 5.04
C GLY A 51 -2.00 -12.50 4.17
N ILE A 52 -1.79 -12.26 2.87
CA ILE A 52 -1.16 -13.21 1.95
C ILE A 52 0.22 -12.66 1.57
N SER A 53 1.27 -13.44 1.82
CA SER A 53 2.63 -13.14 1.39
C SER A 53 2.69 -13.01 -0.13
N GLN A 54 3.22 -11.90 -0.59
CA GLN A 54 3.49 -11.60 -1.99
C GLN A 54 4.92 -11.94 -2.38
N THR A 55 5.84 -12.14 -1.44
CA THR A 55 7.26 -12.46 -1.70
C THR A 55 7.67 -13.86 -1.21
N ASP A 56 6.71 -14.78 -1.08
CA ASP A 56 6.90 -16.11 -0.49
C ASP A 56 7.70 -16.11 0.84
N GLN A 57 7.37 -15.19 1.75
CA GLN A 57 8.07 -14.97 3.03
C GLN A 57 9.53 -14.53 2.88
N GLY A 58 9.93 -14.14 1.68
CA GLY A 58 11.23 -13.58 1.33
C GLY A 58 11.26 -12.05 1.42
N PRO A 59 12.47 -11.46 1.35
CA PRO A 59 12.66 -10.02 1.50
C PRO A 59 11.93 -9.21 0.44
N ALA A 60 11.44 -8.04 0.84
CA ALA A 60 10.74 -7.10 -0.01
C ALA A 60 11.37 -5.71 0.03
N ILE A 61 11.61 -5.15 -1.15
CA ILE A 61 11.93 -3.74 -1.38
C ILE A 61 10.68 -3.11 -1.98
N GLN A 62 10.18 -2.08 -1.32
CA GLN A 62 8.94 -1.39 -1.66
C GLN A 62 9.20 0.11 -1.72
N GLY A 63 8.54 0.82 -2.61
CA GLY A 63 8.67 2.26 -2.65
C GLY A 63 7.74 2.91 -3.64
N GLY A 64 7.67 4.23 -3.57
CA GLY A 64 6.82 5.01 -4.44
C GLY A 64 7.27 6.46 -4.56
N ILE A 65 6.74 7.12 -5.59
CA ILE A 65 6.91 8.54 -5.83
C ILE A 65 5.54 9.12 -6.14
N ASP A 66 5.23 10.22 -5.47
CA ASP A 66 3.98 10.96 -5.60
C ASP A 66 4.28 12.39 -6.01
N ILE A 67 3.46 12.95 -6.90
CA ILE A 67 3.52 14.32 -7.37
C ILE A 67 2.14 14.93 -7.23
N SER A 68 2.04 16.05 -6.52
CA SER A 68 0.78 16.75 -6.27
C SER A 68 0.88 18.23 -6.65
N HIS A 69 -0.24 18.80 -7.09
CA HIS A 69 -0.37 20.17 -7.53
C HIS A 69 -1.24 20.97 -6.57
N THR A 70 -0.93 22.25 -6.36
CA THR A 70 -1.72 23.13 -5.47
C THR A 70 -3.18 23.30 -5.90
N GLN A 71 -3.50 23.10 -7.19
CA GLN A 71 -4.88 23.11 -7.70
C GLN A 71 -5.62 21.77 -7.51
N GLY A 72 -5.02 20.80 -6.81
CA GLY A 72 -5.65 19.54 -6.45
C GLY A 72 -5.31 18.35 -7.36
N TRP A 73 -4.60 18.54 -8.47
CA TRP A 73 -4.15 17.41 -9.31
C TRP A 73 -3.08 16.58 -8.59
N TYR A 74 -3.09 15.26 -8.75
CA TYR A 74 -2.04 14.40 -8.24
C TYR A 74 -1.83 13.16 -9.11
N LEU A 75 -0.62 12.62 -9.06
CA LEU A 75 -0.16 11.40 -9.74
C LEU A 75 0.83 10.69 -8.81
N GLY A 76 0.76 9.37 -8.72
CA GLY A 76 1.73 8.58 -7.97
C GLY A 76 1.97 7.23 -8.62
N VAL A 77 3.12 6.66 -8.30
CA VAL A 77 3.52 5.29 -8.64
C VAL A 77 4.04 4.60 -7.40
N TRP A 78 3.72 3.33 -7.26
CA TRP A 78 4.20 2.48 -6.18
C TRP A 78 4.64 1.14 -6.79
N GLY A 79 5.66 0.52 -6.22
CA GLY A 79 6.05 -0.82 -6.65
C GLY A 79 6.83 -1.61 -5.61
N SER A 80 6.88 -2.91 -5.86
CA SER A 80 7.65 -3.87 -5.06
C SER A 80 8.07 -5.09 -5.86
N ASN A 81 9.12 -5.78 -5.40
CA ASN A 81 9.32 -7.16 -5.82
C ASN A 81 8.22 -8.06 -5.23
N ILE A 82 7.79 -9.02 -6.03
CA ILE A 82 6.88 -10.10 -5.63
C ILE A 82 7.49 -11.43 -6.05
N GLU A 83 6.97 -12.51 -5.49
CA GLU A 83 7.20 -13.91 -5.83
C GLU A 83 5.81 -14.56 -5.86
N PHE A 84 5.07 -14.28 -6.93
CA PHE A 84 3.69 -14.74 -7.10
C PHE A 84 3.52 -15.43 -8.45
N GLY A 85 3.61 -16.76 -8.46
CA GLY A 85 3.60 -17.56 -9.68
C GLY A 85 4.85 -17.30 -10.53
N GLN A 86 4.70 -16.69 -11.70
CA GLN A 86 5.83 -16.26 -12.56
C GLN A 86 6.09 -14.75 -12.47
N GLY A 87 5.35 -14.02 -11.64
CA GLY A 87 5.53 -12.58 -11.45
C GLY A 87 6.64 -12.28 -10.46
N SER A 88 7.53 -11.35 -10.82
CA SER A 88 8.65 -10.91 -9.99
C SER A 88 8.55 -9.44 -9.52
N MET A 89 7.58 -8.68 -10.04
CA MET A 89 7.37 -7.27 -9.70
C MET A 89 5.88 -6.89 -9.75
N GLU A 90 5.47 -6.09 -8.77
CA GLU A 90 4.18 -5.38 -8.74
C GLU A 90 4.44 -3.88 -8.96
N LEU A 91 3.63 -3.26 -9.82
CA LEU A 91 3.69 -1.83 -10.12
C LEU A 91 2.26 -1.29 -10.17
N ASP A 92 1.96 -0.38 -9.26
CA ASP A 92 0.73 0.37 -9.19
C ASP A 92 0.97 1.82 -9.58
N TRP A 93 -0.03 2.43 -10.20
CA TRP A 93 -0.03 3.85 -10.50
C TRP A 93 -1.42 4.40 -10.28
N TYR A 94 -1.49 5.69 -9.96
CA TYR A 94 -2.75 6.35 -9.66
C TYR A 94 -2.67 7.84 -9.98
N ALA A 95 -3.77 8.43 -10.42
CA ALA A 95 -3.87 9.86 -10.65
C ALA A 95 -5.28 10.35 -10.29
N GLY A 96 -5.42 11.62 -9.95
CA GLY A 96 -6.70 12.20 -9.61
C GLY A 96 -6.68 13.72 -9.42
N TRP A 97 -7.82 14.25 -8.98
CA TRP A 97 -8.02 15.66 -8.67
C TRP A 97 -8.89 15.80 -7.41
N SER A 98 -8.47 16.65 -6.46
CA SER A 98 -9.11 16.83 -5.15
C SER A 98 -9.60 18.26 -4.87
N GLY A 99 -9.93 19.03 -5.91
CA GLY A 99 -10.53 20.35 -5.72
C GLY A 99 -12.00 20.30 -5.29
N THR A 100 -12.42 21.30 -4.51
CA THR A 100 -13.83 21.54 -4.19
C THR A 100 -14.49 22.33 -5.32
N TRP A 101 -15.67 21.88 -5.74
CA TRP A 101 -16.55 22.66 -6.60
C TRP A 101 -17.22 23.74 -5.74
N GLU A 102 -16.93 25.01 -5.99
CA GLU A 102 -17.72 26.12 -5.45
C GLU A 102 -19.01 26.23 -6.31
N ASN A 103 -20.18 26.07 -5.68
CA ASN A 103 -21.49 26.40 -6.24
C ASN A 103 -21.95 27.76 -5.71
#